data_AF-A0AA38TXX9-F1
#
_entry.id   AF-A0AA38TXX9-F1
#
_cell.length_a   1.000
_cell.length_b   1.000
_cell.length_c   1.000
_cell.angle_alpha   90.00
_cell.angle_beta   90.00
_cell.angle_gamma   90.00
#
_symmetry.space_group_name_H-M   'P 1'
#
loop_
_entity.id
_entity.type
_entity.pdbx_description
1 polymer ?
#
loop_
_entity_poly.entity_id
_entity_poly.type
_entity_poly.pdbx_seq_one_letter_code
_entity_poly.pdbx_strand_id
1 'polypeptide(L)'
;MPAGQLARDIDKLSDDAAANFAFLHLKKILPDASAPIQHLVSRWGSDVNSLGSYSYDAVGKPHDLYERLRIPVDNLFFAGEATSTDYPGSVHGAYHTGLMAAEDCRMRVLERYGELDLFQPVMGEDTPASVPLLISQQLNKCLFM
;
A
#
# COMPACT_ATOMS: atom_id res chain seq x y z
N MET A 1 -9.07 -17.63 -8.93
CA MET A 1 -8.75 -16.19 -9.04
C MET A 1 -7.58 -16.02 -10.01
N PRO A 2 -7.56 -14.97 -10.85
CA PRO A 2 -6.42 -14.67 -11.72
C PRO A 2 -5.15 -14.45 -10.90
N ALA A 3 -4.03 -15.03 -11.33
CA ALA A 3 -2.71 -14.86 -10.70
C ALA A 3 -1.60 -14.97 -11.76
N GLY A 4 -0.40 -14.50 -11.43
CA GLY A 4 0.75 -14.55 -12.34
C GLY A 4 0.47 -13.86 -13.69
N GLN A 5 0.83 -14.52 -14.79
CA GLN A 5 0.59 -13.98 -16.14
C GLN A 5 -0.90 -13.77 -16.43
N LEU A 6 -1.78 -14.67 -15.94
CA LEU A 6 -3.21 -14.55 -16.16
C LEU A 6 -3.79 -13.27 -15.55
N ALA A 7 -3.27 -12.81 -14.41
CA ALA A 7 -3.71 -11.53 -13.83
C ALA A 7 -3.44 -10.36 -14.79
N ARG A 8 -2.26 -10.33 -15.43
CA ARG A 8 -1.90 -9.30 -16.42
C ARG A 8 -2.72 -9.38 -17.70
N ASP A 9 -3.13 -10.58 -18.09
CA ASP A 9 -3.91 -10.78 -19.30
C ASP A 9 -5.38 -10.37 -19.08
N ILE A 10 -5.96 -10.75 -17.93
CA ILE A 10 -7.31 -10.32 -17.52
C ILE A 10 -7.38 -8.79 -17.36
N ASP A 11 -6.31 -8.15 -16.89
CA ASP A 11 -6.25 -6.69 -16.72
C ASP A 11 -6.38 -5.91 -18.03
N LYS A 12 -6.23 -6.57 -19.19
CA LYS A 12 -6.41 -5.97 -20.53
C LYS A 12 -7.81 -6.19 -21.12
N LEU A 13 -8.61 -7.08 -20.54
CA LEU A 13 -9.96 -7.38 -21.00
C LEU A 13 -10.96 -6.30 -20.51
N SER A 14 -12.10 -6.15 -21.18
CA SER A 14 -13.24 -5.43 -20.60
C SER A 14 -13.82 -6.20 -19.42
N ASP A 15 -14.59 -5.51 -18.57
CA ASP A 15 -15.23 -6.11 -17.39
C ASP A 15 -16.15 -7.28 -17.78
N ASP A 16 -16.98 -7.10 -18.81
CA ASP A 16 -17.86 -8.15 -19.33
C ASP A 16 -17.07 -9.38 -19.83
N ALA A 17 -15.95 -9.15 -20.51
CA ALA A 17 -15.12 -10.24 -21.02
C ALA A 17 -14.42 -11.02 -19.89
N ALA A 18 -13.93 -10.32 -18.87
CA ALA A 18 -13.34 -10.93 -17.68
C ALA A 18 -14.39 -11.69 -16.84
N ALA A 19 -15.59 -11.12 -16.66
CA ALA A 19 -16.70 -11.77 -15.97
C ALA A 19 -17.17 -13.02 -16.73
N ASN A 20 -17.31 -12.93 -18.06
CA ASN A 20 -17.68 -14.05 -18.89
C ASN A 20 -16.61 -15.14 -18.90
N PHE A 21 -15.31 -14.78 -18.89
CA PHE A 21 -14.22 -15.74 -18.72
C PHE A 21 -14.41 -16.57 -17.43
N ALA A 22 -14.64 -15.91 -16.29
CA ALA A 22 -14.91 -16.60 -15.03
C ALA A 22 -16.18 -17.47 -15.11
N PHE A 23 -17.25 -16.97 -15.73
CA PHE A 23 -18.52 -17.67 -15.86
C PHE A 23 -18.45 -18.92 -16.74
N LEU A 24 -17.70 -18.88 -17.84
CA LEU A 24 -17.46 -20.04 -18.70
C LEU A 24 -16.71 -21.15 -17.95
N HIS A 25 -15.79 -20.80 -17.06
CA HIS A 25 -15.14 -21.77 -16.18
C HIS A 25 -16.11 -22.33 -15.12
N LEU A 26 -16.97 -21.50 -14.54
CA LEU A 26 -18.01 -21.95 -13.60
C LEU A 26 -18.94 -22.98 -14.24
N LYS A 27 -19.41 -22.74 -15.48
CA LYS A 27 -20.31 -23.64 -16.20
C LYS A 27 -19.74 -25.04 -16.47
N LYS A 28 -18.42 -25.20 -16.50
CA LYS A 28 -17.78 -26.52 -16.60
C LYS A 28 -18.02 -27.37 -15.35
N ILE A 29 -18.20 -26.73 -14.20
CA ILE A 29 -18.44 -27.38 -12.90
C ILE A 29 -19.94 -27.45 -12.63
N LEU A 30 -20.67 -26.37 -12.94
CA LEU A 30 -22.11 -26.21 -12.72
C LEU A 30 -22.80 -25.85 -14.04
N PRO A 31 -23.18 -26.83 -14.88
CA PRO A 31 -23.71 -26.58 -16.22
C PRO A 31 -24.96 -25.69 -16.24
N ASP A 32 -25.82 -25.83 -15.23
CA ASP A 32 -27.08 -25.11 -15.10
C ASP A 32 -26.94 -23.75 -14.39
N ALA A 33 -25.71 -23.30 -14.12
CA ALA A 33 -25.48 -22.00 -13.49
C ALA A 33 -26.05 -20.86 -14.35
N SER A 34 -26.83 -19.98 -13.72
CA SER A 34 -27.39 -18.78 -14.34
C SER A 34 -26.34 -17.68 -14.49
N ALA A 35 -26.52 -16.81 -15.49
CA ALA A 35 -25.59 -15.71 -15.74
C ALA A 35 -25.49 -14.75 -14.54
N PRO A 36 -24.31 -14.17 -14.27
CA PRO A 36 -24.14 -13.22 -13.19
C PRO A 36 -24.97 -11.96 -13.44
N ILE A 37 -25.73 -11.53 -12.42
CA ILE A 37 -26.57 -10.32 -12.48
C ILE A 37 -25.70 -9.06 -12.35
N GLN A 38 -24.62 -9.16 -11.57
CA GLN A 38 -23.66 -8.08 -11.33
C GLN A 38 -22.26 -8.67 -11.22
N HIS A 39 -21.26 -7.87 -11.59
CA HIS A 39 -19.85 -8.21 -11.47
C HIS A 39 -19.01 -6.96 -11.21
N LEU A 40 -17.87 -7.16 -10.57
CA LEU A 40 -16.84 -6.14 -10.37
C LEU A 40 -15.49 -6.79 -10.67
N VAL A 41 -14.67 -6.12 -11.47
CA VAL A 41 -13.34 -6.60 -11.85
C VAL A 41 -12.31 -5.62 -11.30
N SER A 42 -11.47 -6.07 -10.36
CA SER A 42 -10.40 -5.25 -9.81
C SER A 42 -9.20 -5.22 -10.76
N ARG A 43 -8.58 -4.04 -10.87
CA ARG A 43 -7.46 -3.75 -11.77
C ARG A 43 -6.27 -3.17 -11.03
N TRP A 44 -5.79 -3.92 -10.03
CA TRP A 44 -4.71 -3.47 -9.14
C TRP A 44 -3.44 -3.09 -9.90
N GLY A 45 -3.11 -3.81 -10.98
CA GLY A 45 -1.90 -3.58 -11.77
C GLY A 45 -1.88 -2.26 -12.55
N SER A 46 -3.05 -1.77 -12.96
CA SER A 46 -3.20 -0.53 -13.74
C SER A 46 -3.83 0.62 -12.95
N ASP A 47 -4.33 0.37 -11.73
CA ASP A 47 -4.77 1.41 -10.81
C ASP A 47 -3.60 2.35 -10.47
N VAL A 48 -3.77 3.65 -10.72
CA VAL A 48 -2.69 4.65 -10.58
C VAL A 48 -2.20 4.82 -9.14
N ASN A 49 -3.03 4.48 -8.16
CA ASN A 49 -2.70 4.59 -6.75
C ASN A 49 -2.09 3.31 -6.17
N SER A 50 -2.13 2.20 -6.93
CA SER A 50 -1.70 0.89 -6.45
C SER A 50 -0.67 0.21 -7.35
N LEU A 51 -0.70 0.35 -8.68
CA LEU A 51 0.30 -0.18 -9.62
C LEU A 51 0.74 -1.65 -9.39
N GLY A 52 -0.12 -2.45 -8.75
CA GLY A 52 0.22 -3.74 -8.15
C GLY A 52 -0.71 -4.07 -6.99
N SER A 53 -0.69 -5.34 -6.56
CA SER A 53 -1.48 -5.80 -5.41
C SER A 53 -0.74 -5.60 -4.09
N TYR A 54 0.47 -6.15 -3.99
CA TYR A 54 1.31 -6.15 -2.79
C TYR A 54 2.74 -6.52 -3.15
N SER A 55 3.69 -6.17 -2.28
CA SER A 55 5.11 -6.51 -2.43
C SER A 55 5.39 -8.01 -2.34
N TYR A 56 6.50 -8.43 -2.92
CA TYR A 56 7.01 -9.80 -2.85
C TYR A 56 8.53 -9.80 -2.99
N ASP A 57 9.18 -10.86 -2.51
CA ASP A 57 10.63 -11.04 -2.63
C ASP A 57 11.02 -11.40 -4.06
N ALA A 58 11.39 -10.39 -4.84
CA ALA A 58 11.89 -10.61 -6.19
C ALA A 58 13.30 -11.22 -6.15
N VAL A 59 13.54 -12.20 -7.03
CA VAL A 59 14.82 -12.88 -7.17
C VAL A 59 15.92 -11.85 -7.48
N GLY A 60 17.03 -11.94 -6.75
CA GLY A 60 18.20 -11.07 -6.94
C GLY A 60 18.11 -9.69 -6.26
N LYS A 61 17.05 -9.41 -5.49
CA LYS A 61 17.00 -8.23 -4.62
C LYS A 61 17.77 -8.47 -3.31
N PRO A 62 18.35 -7.41 -2.71
CA PRO A 62 19.09 -7.55 -1.48
C PRO A 62 18.16 -7.85 -0.30
N HIS A 63 18.68 -8.57 0.70
CA HIS A 63 17.88 -8.98 1.86
C HIS A 63 17.47 -7.79 2.76
N ASP A 64 18.25 -6.70 2.74
CA ASP A 64 18.01 -5.48 3.53
C ASP A 64 17.07 -4.47 2.83
N LEU A 65 16.33 -4.90 1.80
CA LEU A 65 15.51 -4.00 0.98
C LEU A 65 14.40 -3.32 1.78
N TYR A 66 13.69 -4.07 2.62
CA TYR A 66 12.58 -3.54 3.42
C TYR A 66 13.06 -2.54 4.47
N GLU A 67 14.21 -2.81 5.09
CA GLU A 67 14.88 -1.95 6.05
C GLU A 67 15.33 -0.64 5.39
N ARG A 68 15.93 -0.74 4.19
CA ARG A 68 16.34 0.42 3.41
C ARG A 68 15.16 1.32 3.03
N LEU A 69 14.03 0.74 2.64
CA LEU A 69 12.82 1.49 2.29
C LEU A 69 12.25 2.27 3.48
N ARG A 70 12.48 1.81 4.72
CA ARG A 70 12.00 2.47 5.94
C ARG A 70 12.86 3.67 6.35
N ILE A 71 14.08 3.82 5.82
CA ILE A 71 15.00 4.88 6.24
C ILE A 71 14.38 6.26 5.93
N PRO A 72 14.13 7.11 6.95
CA PRO A 72 13.55 8.42 6.73
C PRO A 72 14.51 9.36 6.01
N VAL A 73 13.96 10.28 5.22
CA VAL A 73 14.73 11.31 4.48
C VAL A 73 14.28 12.68 4.96
N ASP A 74 15.13 13.35 5.73
CA ASP A 74 14.84 14.62 6.42
C ASP A 74 13.58 14.52 7.32
N ASN A 75 12.46 15.10 6.89
CA ASN A 75 11.16 15.08 7.56
C ASN A 75 10.14 14.14 6.89
N LEU A 76 10.58 13.32 5.94
CA LEU A 76 9.79 12.33 5.24
C LEU A 76 10.00 10.93 5.87
N PHE A 77 8.90 10.33 6.30
CA PHE A 77 8.88 8.99 6.88
C PHE A 77 8.11 8.03 5.97
N PHE A 78 8.59 6.79 5.89
CA PHE A 78 8.01 5.76 5.04
C PHE A 78 7.42 4.63 5.88
N ALA A 79 6.20 4.26 5.54
CA ALA A 79 5.49 3.14 6.14
C ALA A 79 4.63 2.44 5.07
N GLY A 80 4.17 1.23 5.41
CA GLY A 80 3.36 0.40 4.53
C GLY A 80 3.84 -1.04 4.51
N GLU A 81 3.08 -1.89 3.84
CA GLU A 81 3.38 -3.33 3.78
C GLU A 81 4.79 -3.60 3.22
N ALA A 82 5.22 -2.81 2.23
CA ALA A 82 6.53 -2.91 1.59
C ALA A 82 7.70 -2.39 2.45
N THR A 83 7.45 -2.02 3.71
CA THR A 83 8.46 -1.59 4.69
C THR A 83 8.55 -2.55 5.89
N SER A 84 7.78 -3.65 5.87
CA SER A 84 7.76 -4.65 6.92
C SER A 84 8.62 -5.86 6.53
N THR A 85 9.69 -6.09 7.28
CA THR A 85 10.53 -7.28 7.12
C THR A 85 9.80 -8.56 7.56
N ASP A 86 9.08 -8.49 8.68
CA ASP A 86 8.44 -9.67 9.28
C ASP A 86 7.13 -10.06 8.58
N TYR A 87 6.42 -9.06 8.03
CA TYR A 87 5.06 -9.23 7.52
C TYR A 87 4.81 -8.51 6.18
N PRO A 88 5.66 -8.74 5.14
CA PRO A 88 5.50 -8.12 3.83
C PRO A 88 4.17 -8.54 3.18
N GLY A 89 3.60 -7.68 2.35
CA GLY A 89 2.37 -7.93 1.60
C GLY A 89 1.10 -8.02 2.44
N SER A 90 1.15 -7.57 3.71
CA SER A 90 0.06 -7.77 4.67
C SER A 90 -0.47 -6.46 5.29
N VAL A 91 -1.74 -6.49 5.69
CA VAL A 91 -2.39 -5.38 6.40
C VAL A 91 -1.76 -5.13 7.76
N HIS A 92 -1.41 -6.19 8.51
CA HIS A 92 -0.82 -6.04 9.84
C HIS A 92 0.62 -5.53 9.77
N GLY A 93 1.39 -5.91 8.74
CA GLY A 93 2.71 -5.32 8.45
C GLY A 93 2.61 -3.83 8.14
N ALA A 94 1.64 -3.42 7.33
CA ALA A 94 1.37 -2.00 7.06
C ALA A 94 0.99 -1.23 8.34
N TYR A 95 0.13 -1.82 9.19
CA TYR A 95 -0.25 -1.22 10.46
C TYR A 95 0.94 -1.06 11.41
N HIS A 96 1.72 -2.13 11.59
CA HIS A 96 2.87 -2.14 12.49
C HIS A 96 3.93 -1.12 12.07
N THR A 97 4.30 -1.10 10.78
CA THR A 97 5.27 -0.13 10.25
C THR A 97 4.74 1.31 10.31
N GLY A 98 3.43 1.51 10.19
CA GLY A 98 2.78 2.80 10.40
C GLY A 98 2.96 3.32 11.84
N LEU A 99 2.80 2.46 12.84
CA LEU A 99 3.06 2.84 14.24
C LEU A 99 4.54 3.18 14.47
N MET A 100 5.45 2.41 13.89
CA MET A 100 6.89 2.69 13.99
C MET A 100 7.25 4.04 13.39
N ALA A 101 6.81 4.32 12.15
CA ALA A 101 7.08 5.60 11.49
C ALA A 101 6.46 6.79 12.23
N ALA A 102 5.29 6.61 12.84
CA ALA A 102 4.66 7.64 13.68
C ALA A 102 5.49 7.93 14.94
N GLU A 103 6.04 6.90 15.58
CA GLU A 103 6.90 7.06 16.75
C GLU A 103 8.25 7.71 16.39
N ASP A 104 8.87 7.29 15.28
CA ASP A 104 10.09 7.92 14.76
C ASP A 104 9.87 9.40 14.45
N CYS A 105 8.71 9.72 13.85
CA CYS A 105 8.28 11.09 13.60
C CYS A 105 8.12 11.88 14.91
N ARG A 106 7.44 11.30 15.91
CA ARG A 106 7.24 11.92 17.23
C ARG A 106 8.59 12.22 17.89
N MET A 107 9.50 11.26 17.90
CA MET A 107 10.84 11.41 18.48
C MET A 107 11.63 12.50 17.77
N ARG A 108 11.63 12.54 16.44
CA ARG A 108 12.34 13.58 15.68
C ARG A 108 11.82 14.99 15.96
N VAL A 109 10.50 15.12 16.15
CA VAL A 109 9.89 16.40 16.52
C VAL A 109 10.35 16.84 17.90
N LEU A 110 10.34 15.93 18.89
CA LEU A 110 10.79 16.21 20.25
C LEU A 110 12.28 16.57 20.32
N GLU A 111 13.12 15.88 19.57
CA GLU A 111 14.56 16.20 19.50
C GLU A 111 14.82 17.59 18.92
N ARG A 112 14.04 18.00 17.93
CA ARG A 112 14.25 19.27 17.21
C ARG A 112 13.64 20.48 17.90
N TYR A 113 12.52 20.30 18.59
CA TYR A 113 11.72 21.40 19.15
C TYR A 113 11.52 21.32 20.67
N GLY A 114 12.06 20.29 21.34
CA GLY A 114 11.82 20.03 22.76
C GLY A 114 10.45 19.39 23.02
N GLU A 115 10.03 19.33 24.29
CA GLU A 115 8.65 18.98 24.64
C GLU A 115 7.70 20.03 24.05
N LEU A 116 7.09 19.70 22.90
CA LEU A 116 5.93 20.41 22.44
C LEU A 116 4.76 20.01 23.34
N ASP A 117 4.13 21.00 23.96
CA ASP A 117 2.86 20.82 24.66
C ASP A 117 1.80 20.47 23.59
N LEU A 118 1.68 19.17 23.26
CA LEU A 118 0.83 18.66 22.16
C LEU A 118 -0.67 18.92 22.39
N PHE A 119 -1.03 19.55 23.51
CA PHE A 119 -2.38 19.98 23.87
C PHE A 119 -2.40 21.48 24.19
N GLN A 120 -2.27 22.34 23.19
CA GLN A 120 -2.88 23.66 23.28
C GLN A 120 -4.28 23.59 22.67
N PRO A 121 -5.36 23.65 23.46
CA PRO A 121 -6.68 23.90 22.91
C PRO A 121 -6.62 25.28 22.27
N VAL A 122 -6.98 25.35 20.98
CA VAL A 122 -6.98 26.56 20.16
C VAL A 122 -7.66 27.72 20.92
N MET A 123 -6.84 28.58 21.53
CA MET A 123 -7.25 29.86 22.08
C MET A 123 -6.08 30.84 21.94
N GLY A 124 -6.13 31.66 20.89
CA GLY A 124 -5.36 32.90 20.82
C GLY A 124 -3.96 32.80 20.21
N GLU A 125 -3.76 33.64 19.21
CA GLU A 125 -2.54 34.04 18.51
C GLU A 125 -1.20 33.74 19.21
N ASP A 126 -0.41 32.87 18.58
CA ASP A 126 1.02 33.05 18.31
C ASP A 126 1.44 31.92 17.36
N THR A 127 2.00 32.24 16.20
CA THR A 127 2.44 31.24 15.19
C THR A 127 3.79 30.64 15.58
N PRO A 128 3.90 29.34 15.94
CA PRO A 128 5.15 28.61 15.77
C PRO A 128 5.19 28.05 14.35
N ALA A 129 6.38 28.03 13.74
CA ALA A 129 6.58 27.54 12.39
C ALA A 129 5.94 26.14 12.21
N SER A 130 4.87 26.07 11.41
CA SER A 130 4.25 24.81 11.00
C SER A 130 5.14 24.16 9.95
N VAL A 131 5.95 23.18 10.35
CA VAL A 131 6.61 22.30 9.39
C VAL A 131 5.62 21.19 9.05
N PRO A 132 5.12 21.09 7.81
CA PRO A 132 4.25 20.00 7.43
C PRO A 132 5.06 18.69 7.50
N LEU A 133 4.74 17.86 8.49
CA LEU A 133 5.19 16.48 8.56
C LEU A 133 4.36 15.68 7.56
N LEU A 134 5.03 14.99 6.63
CA LEU A 134 4.38 14.18 5.61
C LEU A 134 4.71 12.71 5.86
N ILE A 135 3.69 11.94 6.22
CA ILE A 135 3.77 10.47 6.19
C ILE A 135 3.36 10.06 4.78
N SER A 136 4.34 9.64 3.97
CA SER A 136 4.03 9.09 2.66
C SER A 136 3.60 7.63 2.83
N GLN A 137 2.34 7.35 2.50
CA GLN A 137 1.87 5.99 2.28
C GLN A 137 2.53 5.50 0.98
N GLN A 138 3.51 4.62 1.08
CA GLN A 138 3.96 3.87 -0.11
C GLN A 138 2.96 2.75 -0.37
N LEU A 139 1.89 3.08 -1.07
CA LEU A 139 1.13 2.09 -1.83
C LEU A 139 1.94 1.83 -3.11
N ASN A 140 2.71 0.74 -3.11
CA ASN A 140 3.23 0.06 -4.31
C ASN A 140 3.88 0.96 -5.39
N LYS A 141 4.73 1.91 -5.01
CA LYS A 141 5.74 2.46 -5.93
C LYS A 141 6.99 1.58 -5.93
N CYS A 142 6.81 0.27 -6.07
CA CYS A 142 7.92 -0.61 -6.40
C CYS A 142 8.32 -0.33 -7.84
N LEU A 143 9.36 0.48 -7.96
CA LEU A 143 10.08 0.83 -9.17
C LEU A 143 10.39 -0.46 -9.96
N PHE A 144 9.63 -0.71 -11.02
CA PHE A 144 10.08 -1.60 -12.09
C PHE A 144 11.17 -0.86 -12.87
N MET A 145 12.42 -1.10 -12.47
CA MET A 145 13.60 -1.03 -13.33
C MET A 145 14.40 -2.32 -13.14
#